data_AF-A0AAE0V2B6-F1
#
_entry.id   AF-A0AAE0V2B6-F1
#
_cell.length_a   1.000
_cell.length_b   1.000
_cell.length_c   1.000
_cell.angle_alpha   90.00
_cell.angle_beta   90.00
_cell.angle_gamma   90.00
#
_symmetry.space_group_name_H-M   'P 1'
#
loop_
_entity.id
_entity.type
_entity.pdbx_description
1 polymer ?
#
loop_
_entity_poly.entity_id
_entity_poly.type
_entity_poly.pdbx_seq_one_letter_code
_entity_poly.pdbx_strand_id
1 'polypeptide(L)'
;MTLSLPQFLMGFSTSGTETEDKESSRPSPACLKVCADQLAPIFTQIFNRSLVQCEVPRCFKRSTIILVPKKPKISGLNDYRPVALTSVVMKSFERLVLAYLKVITGPLLDPHQFAYRANSSVDDAVNMGMHYILQHLDRPGNYARILFVDLSSAFNTIIPDLLQTKLMEISVPTTICQWITNFLTDRQQQVRLGKLTSGSLTIGTGAPQGCVLSPLLFSLYTNDCTATYPSVKLLKFADDTTVTIDRRLNSWLSGAVSTTSS
;
A
#
# COMPACT_ATOMS: atom_id res chain seq x y z
N MET A 1 1.41 -17.32 12.16
CA MET A 1 2.48 -17.31 11.14
C MET A 1 3.78 -17.67 11.84
N THR A 2 4.52 -18.65 11.32
CA THR A 2 5.85 -19.01 11.81
C THR A 2 6.78 -19.05 10.61
N LEU A 3 7.86 -18.27 10.67
CA LEU A 3 8.88 -18.18 9.64
C LEU A 3 9.91 -19.29 9.81
N SER A 4 10.24 -19.93 8.69
CA SER A 4 11.32 -20.91 8.59
C SER A 4 12.59 -20.27 8.02
N LEU A 5 13.76 -20.87 8.32
CA LEU A 5 15.07 -20.40 7.83
C LEU A 5 15.12 -20.21 6.29
N PRO A 6 14.55 -21.12 5.46
CA PRO A 6 14.57 -20.96 4.00
C PRO A 6 13.78 -19.74 3.51
N GLN A 7 12.66 -19.42 4.16
CA GLN A 7 11.87 -18.23 3.83
C GLN A 7 12.67 -16.96 4.08
N PHE A 8 13.52 -16.96 5.12
CA PHE A 8 14.36 -15.81 5.46
C PHE A 8 15.42 -15.49 4.40
N LEU A 9 16.14 -16.51 3.91
CA LEU A 9 17.19 -16.33 2.88
C LEU A 9 16.62 -15.74 1.58
N MET A 10 15.38 -16.11 1.22
CA MET A 10 14.69 -15.50 0.07
C MET A 10 14.45 -13.99 0.26
N GLY A 11 14.19 -13.51 1.48
CA GLY A 11 13.96 -12.10 1.77
C GLY A 11 15.18 -11.19 1.56
N PHE A 12 16.40 -11.72 1.70
CA PHE A 12 17.67 -11.01 1.48
C PHE A 12 18.17 -11.10 0.05
N SER A 13 17.83 -12.16 -0.69
CA SER A 13 18.30 -12.33 -2.08
C SER A 13 17.75 -11.27 -3.05
N THR A 14 16.61 -10.65 -2.73
CA THR A 14 15.91 -9.71 -3.62
C THR A 14 16.19 -8.22 -3.34
N SER A 15 17.19 -7.87 -2.51
CA SER A 15 17.54 -6.46 -2.32
C SER A 15 18.27 -5.93 -3.56
N GLY A 16 17.57 -5.16 -4.39
CA GLY A 16 18.17 -4.41 -5.50
C GLY A 16 19.23 -3.41 -5.02
N THR A 17 20.07 -2.98 -5.96
CA THR A 17 21.11 -1.97 -5.78
C THR A 17 20.47 -0.62 -5.42
N GLU A 18 20.34 -0.32 -4.13
CA GLU A 18 20.01 1.03 -3.64
C GLU A 18 21.32 1.84 -3.47
N THR A 19 21.25 3.13 -3.81
CA THR A 19 22.36 4.09 -3.71
C THR A 19 23.00 4.07 -2.33
N GLU A 20 24.31 3.83 -2.29
CA GLU A 20 25.11 3.74 -1.07
C GLU A 20 25.09 5.06 -0.28
N ASP A 21 24.49 5.03 0.91
CA ASP A 21 24.78 5.99 1.96
C ASP A 21 26.07 5.58 2.66
N LYS A 22 27.20 6.21 2.30
CA LYS A 22 28.54 5.91 2.84
C LYS A 22 28.79 6.32 4.31
N GLU A 23 27.79 6.80 5.05
CA GLU A 23 28.05 7.43 6.34
C GLU A 23 26.93 7.25 7.37
N SER A 24 26.49 6.01 7.59
CA SER A 24 25.72 5.68 8.79
C SER A 24 26.18 4.36 9.37
N SER A 25 26.18 4.24 10.70
CA SER A 25 26.44 3.02 11.49
C SER A 25 25.47 1.86 11.22
N ARG A 26 24.77 1.86 10.08
CA ARG A 26 23.86 0.82 9.63
C ARG A 26 24.62 -0.13 8.70
N PRO A 27 24.46 -1.45 8.86
CA PRO A 27 25.08 -2.41 7.96
C PRO A 27 24.54 -2.20 6.54
N SER A 28 25.46 -2.15 5.56
CA SER A 28 25.09 -2.00 4.16
C SER A 28 24.32 -3.24 3.67
N PRO A 29 23.44 -3.10 2.64
CA PRO A 29 22.76 -4.25 2.04
C PRO A 29 23.74 -5.35 1.59
N ALA A 30 24.90 -4.96 1.06
CA ALA A 30 25.96 -5.88 0.65
C ALA A 30 26.55 -6.68 1.83
N CYS A 31 26.83 -6.01 2.95
CA CYS A 31 27.34 -6.67 4.16
C CYS A 31 26.32 -7.69 4.72
N LEU A 32 25.04 -7.30 4.75
CA LEU A 32 23.97 -8.21 5.18
C LEU A 32 23.81 -9.42 4.25
N LYS A 33 24.04 -9.25 2.95
CA LYS A 33 23.97 -10.34 1.98
C LYS A 33 25.13 -11.31 2.12
N VAL A 34 26.35 -10.83 2.38
CA VAL A 34 27.53 -11.67 2.60
C VAL A 34 27.41 -12.48 3.89
N CYS A 35 26.88 -11.87 4.95
CA CYS A 35 26.70 -12.52 6.25
C CYS A 35 25.31 -13.16 6.41
N ALA A 36 24.56 -13.36 5.33
CA ALA A 36 23.16 -13.76 5.39
C ALA A 36 22.98 -15.11 6.11
N ASP A 37 23.85 -16.08 5.82
CA ASP A 37 23.75 -17.42 6.39
C ASP A 37 23.95 -17.44 7.92
N GLN A 38 24.85 -16.60 8.42
CA GLN A 38 25.12 -16.48 9.86
C GLN A 38 24.05 -15.66 10.58
N LEU A 39 23.50 -14.65 9.90
CA LEU A 39 22.50 -13.75 10.48
C LEU A 39 21.07 -14.31 10.40
N ALA A 40 20.80 -15.20 9.45
CA ALA A 40 19.47 -15.75 9.21
C ALA A 40 18.85 -16.44 10.43
N PRO A 41 19.55 -17.30 11.20
CA PRO A 41 18.98 -17.92 12.39
C PRO A 41 18.57 -16.90 13.46
N ILE A 42 19.42 -15.89 13.68
CA ILE A 42 19.21 -14.86 14.71
C ILE A 42 17.98 -14.01 14.34
N PHE A 43 17.95 -13.49 13.11
CA PHE A 43 16.81 -12.68 12.70
C PHE A 43 15.53 -13.48 12.52
N THR A 44 15.60 -14.77 12.16
CA THR A 44 14.42 -15.66 12.16
C THR A 44 13.82 -15.76 13.55
N GLN A 45 14.65 -15.94 14.59
CA GLN A 45 14.16 -15.93 15.98
C GLN A 45 13.54 -14.58 16.36
N ILE A 46 14.20 -13.46 16.02
CA ILE A 46 13.70 -12.11 16.31
C ILE A 46 12.34 -11.88 15.62
N PHE A 47 12.21 -12.24 14.34
CA PHE A 47 10.98 -12.04 13.57
C PHE A 47 9.85 -12.91 14.10
N ASN A 48 10.12 -14.18 14.38
CA ASN A 48 9.12 -15.07 15.00
C ASN A 48 8.66 -14.55 16.35
N ARG A 49 9.60 -14.08 17.19
CA ARG A 49 9.26 -13.50 18.49
C ARG A 49 8.41 -12.23 18.33
N SER A 50 8.78 -11.37 17.38
CA SER A 50 8.01 -10.17 17.04
C SER A 50 6.57 -10.51 16.61
N LEU A 51 6.40 -11.52 15.75
CA LEU A 51 5.08 -11.98 15.30
C LEU A 51 4.24 -12.57 16.44
N VAL A 52 4.85 -13.36 17.32
CA VAL A 52 4.16 -13.98 18.47
C VAL A 52 3.75 -12.93 19.51
N GLN A 53 4.61 -11.94 19.76
CA GLN A 53 4.36 -10.87 20.71
C GLN A 53 3.52 -9.73 20.13
N CYS A 54 3.22 -9.76 18.82
CA CYS A 54 2.57 -8.67 18.09
C CYS A 54 3.30 -7.31 18.23
N GLU A 55 4.62 -7.34 18.43
CA GLU A 55 5.43 -6.14 18.69
C GLU A 55 6.63 -6.07 17.74
N VAL A 56 6.75 -4.95 17.02
CA VAL A 56 7.88 -4.66 16.14
C VAL A 56 8.98 -3.96 16.93
N PRO A 57 10.23 -4.46 16.90
CA PRO A 57 11.35 -3.82 17.57
C PRO A 57 11.48 -2.34 17.20
N ARG A 58 11.61 -1.47 18.20
CA ARG A 58 11.69 0.00 18.00
C ARG A 58 12.77 0.44 17.02
N CYS A 59 13.90 -0.27 16.97
CA CYS A 59 14.97 0.00 16.02
C CYS A 59 14.57 -0.22 14.56
N PHE A 60 13.57 -1.06 14.29
CA PHE A 60 13.04 -1.30 12.95
C PHE A 60 11.98 -0.28 12.54
N LYS A 61 11.35 0.39 13.52
CA LYS A 61 10.34 1.45 13.32
C LYS A 61 10.93 2.84 13.08
N ARG A 62 12.25 2.93 12.86
CA ARG A 62 12.98 4.16 12.57
C ARG A 62 13.18 4.36 11.08
N SER A 63 12.84 5.54 10.58
CA SER A 63 13.05 5.92 9.18
C SER A 63 13.74 7.27 9.02
N THR A 64 14.54 7.40 7.97
CA THR A 64 15.11 8.70 7.55
C THR A 64 14.42 9.13 6.26
N ILE A 65 13.75 10.28 6.28
CA ILE A 65 13.14 10.88 5.10
C ILE A 65 14.23 11.57 4.28
N ILE A 66 14.34 11.19 3.01
CA ILE A 66 15.14 11.89 2.00
C ILE A 66 14.21 12.56 0.98
N LEU A 67 14.60 13.73 0.48
CA LEU A 67 13.84 14.45 -0.53
C LEU A 67 14.39 14.10 -1.91
N VAL A 68 13.58 13.45 -2.74
CA VAL A 68 13.94 13.09 -4.12
C VAL A 68 13.28 14.06 -5.11
N PRO A 69 14.04 14.74 -5.99
CA PRO A 69 13.49 15.60 -7.03
C PRO A 69 12.48 14.86 -7.93
N LYS A 70 11.25 15.37 -8.09
CA LYS A 70 10.27 14.89 -9.09
C LYS A 70 10.61 15.33 -10.50
N LYS A 71 11.32 16.45 -10.65
CA LYS A 71 11.71 17.07 -11.93
C LYS A 71 13.09 17.74 -11.81
N PRO A 72 13.78 18.00 -12.93
CA PRO A 72 15.15 18.56 -12.90
C PRO A 72 15.21 19.99 -12.34
N LYS A 73 14.22 20.83 -12.65
CA LYS A 73 14.12 22.20 -12.14
C LYS A 73 13.15 22.24 -10.97
N ILE A 74 13.66 22.52 -9.79
CA ILE A 74 12.86 22.64 -8.56
C ILE A 74 12.42 24.09 -8.38
N SER A 75 11.12 24.29 -8.27
CA SER A 75 10.46 25.58 -8.04
C SER A 75 9.89 25.72 -6.62
N GLY A 76 9.67 24.60 -5.92
CA GLY A 76 9.22 24.61 -4.54
C GLY A 76 9.24 23.23 -3.88
N LEU A 77 8.83 23.16 -2.61
CA LEU A 77 8.87 21.91 -1.81
C LEU A 77 7.99 20.79 -2.39
N ASN A 78 6.89 21.13 -3.07
CA ASN A 78 5.99 20.17 -3.71
C ASN A 78 6.63 19.40 -4.87
N ASP A 79 7.75 19.91 -5.39
CA ASP A 79 8.53 19.26 -6.45
C ASP A 79 9.46 18.16 -5.91
N TYR A 80 9.50 17.96 -4.58
CA TYR A 80 10.15 16.81 -3.97
C TYR A 80 9.15 15.70 -3.67
N ARG A 81 9.61 14.46 -3.76
CA ARG A 81 8.97 13.28 -3.20
C ARG A 81 9.71 12.90 -1.91
N PRO A 82 9.06 12.95 -0.74
CA PRO A 82 9.68 12.45 0.48
C PRO A 82 9.70 10.92 0.42
N VAL A 83 10.87 10.32 0.55
CA VAL A 83 11.04 8.86 0.57
C VAL A 83 11.59 8.45 1.93
N ALA A 84 10.92 7.51 2.59
CA ALA A 84 11.32 6.98 3.88
C ALA A 84 12.32 5.83 3.71
N LEU A 85 13.55 6.04 4.14
CA LEU A 85 14.58 5.01 4.22
C LEU A 85 14.43 4.24 5.53
N THR A 86 13.80 3.08 5.47
CA THR A 86 13.72 2.10 6.54
C THR A 86 14.94 1.17 6.55
N SER A 87 15.16 0.49 7.68
CA SER A 87 16.21 -0.52 7.79
C SER A 87 16.03 -1.65 6.77
N VAL A 88 17.13 -2.11 6.16
CA VAL A 88 17.14 -3.27 5.24
C VAL A 88 16.56 -4.51 5.91
N VAL A 89 16.82 -4.68 7.21
CA VAL A 89 16.26 -5.78 8.02
C VAL A 89 14.74 -5.65 8.10
N MET A 90 14.21 -4.44 8.33
CA MET A 90 12.76 -4.22 8.36
C MET A 90 12.14 -4.48 6.99
N LYS A 91 12.75 -3.96 5.90
CA LYS A 91 12.28 -4.26 4.53
C LYS A 91 12.22 -5.77 4.25
N SER A 92 13.19 -6.53 4.75
CA SER A 92 13.21 -7.99 4.61
C SER A 92 12.09 -8.65 5.41
N PHE A 93 11.83 -8.19 6.64
CA PHE A 93 10.70 -8.65 7.44
C PHE A 93 9.35 -8.31 6.77
N GLU A 94 9.21 -7.09 6.27
CA GLU A 94 8.03 -6.65 5.52
C GLU A 94 7.75 -7.54 4.31
N ARG A 95 8.78 -7.95 3.55
CA ARG A 95 8.62 -8.89 2.40
C ARG A 95 8.06 -10.25 2.83
N LEU A 96 8.52 -10.76 3.96
CA LEU A 96 8.05 -12.04 4.50
C LEU A 96 6.58 -11.96 4.93
N VAL A 97 6.23 -10.88 5.65
CA VAL A 97 4.84 -10.62 6.05
C VAL A 97 3.96 -10.35 4.83
N LEU A 98 4.47 -9.63 3.82
CA LEU A 98 3.77 -9.35 2.57
C LEU A 98 3.42 -10.65 1.84
N ALA A 99 4.37 -11.58 1.71
CA ALA A 99 4.15 -12.87 1.06
C ALA A 99 3.03 -13.66 1.77
N TYR A 100 3.06 -13.70 3.10
CA TYR A 100 2.01 -14.33 3.89
C TYR A 100 0.65 -13.63 3.75
N LEU A 101 0.62 -12.30 3.83
CA LEU A 101 -0.59 -11.50 3.67
C LEU A 101 -1.24 -11.72 2.31
N LYS A 102 -0.45 -11.71 1.23
CA LYS A 102 -0.96 -11.97 -0.14
C LYS A 102 -1.67 -13.32 -0.25
N VAL A 103 -1.17 -14.35 0.43
CA VAL A 103 -1.79 -15.68 0.41
C VAL A 103 -3.14 -15.65 1.12
N ILE A 104 -3.22 -15.05 2.31
CA ILE A 104 -4.45 -15.08 3.11
C ILE A 104 -5.49 -14.06 2.61
N THR A 105 -5.07 -12.92 2.07
CA THR A 105 -5.98 -11.85 1.62
C THR A 105 -6.29 -11.90 0.13
N GLY A 106 -5.51 -12.62 -0.68
CA GLY A 106 -5.73 -12.71 -2.13
C GLY A 106 -7.17 -13.06 -2.52
N PRO A 107 -7.81 -14.08 -1.91
CA PRO A 107 -9.22 -14.42 -2.19
C PRO A 107 -10.24 -13.41 -1.65
N LEU A 108 -9.83 -12.53 -0.74
CA LEU A 108 -10.68 -11.59 -0.02
C LEU A 108 -10.67 -10.18 -0.63
N LEU A 109 -9.73 -9.93 -1.54
CA LEU A 109 -9.63 -8.66 -2.24
C LEU A 109 -10.79 -8.50 -3.22
N ASP A 110 -11.27 -7.27 -3.33
CA ASP A 110 -12.24 -6.86 -4.34
C ASP A 110 -11.81 -7.36 -5.74
N PRO A 111 -12.68 -8.09 -6.46
CA PRO A 111 -12.38 -8.54 -7.82
C PRO A 111 -11.95 -7.41 -8.77
N HIS A 112 -12.40 -6.17 -8.52
CA HIS A 112 -12.05 -4.99 -9.30
C HIS A 112 -10.83 -4.22 -8.75
N GLN A 113 -10.12 -4.77 -7.77
CA GLN A 113 -8.77 -4.33 -7.39
C GLN A 113 -7.73 -5.12 -8.18
N PHE A 114 -7.08 -4.43 -9.11
CA PHE A 114 -6.10 -5.02 -10.03
C PHE A 114 -4.67 -4.94 -9.52
N ALA A 115 -4.36 -3.99 -8.63
CA ALA A 115 -3.02 -3.90 -8.07
C ALA A 115 -2.78 -4.94 -6.97
N TYR A 116 -1.52 -5.37 -6.84
CA TYR A 116 -1.04 -6.30 -5.80
C TYR A 116 -1.69 -7.69 -5.80
N ARG A 117 -2.54 -7.98 -6.79
CA ARG A 117 -3.09 -9.30 -7.06
C ARG A 117 -2.15 -10.09 -7.98
N ALA A 118 -1.99 -11.38 -7.72
CA ALA A 118 -1.25 -12.25 -8.63
C ALA A 118 -1.99 -12.37 -9.97
N ASN A 119 -1.25 -12.40 -11.07
CA ASN A 119 -1.79 -12.51 -12.43
C ASN A 119 -2.77 -11.38 -12.81
N SER A 120 -2.46 -10.16 -12.37
CA SER A 120 -3.23 -8.97 -12.70
C SER A 120 -2.28 -7.85 -13.11
N SER A 121 -2.66 -7.13 -14.15
CA SER A 121 -1.88 -6.06 -14.78
C SER A 121 -2.71 -4.78 -14.93
N VAL A 122 -2.02 -3.69 -15.29
CA VAL A 122 -2.71 -2.44 -15.67
C VAL A 122 -3.56 -2.67 -16.93
N ASP A 123 -3.09 -3.50 -17.85
CA ASP A 123 -3.82 -3.82 -19.09
C ASP A 123 -5.15 -4.52 -18.78
N ASP A 124 -5.19 -5.41 -17.78
CA ASP A 124 -6.44 -6.07 -17.36
C ASP A 124 -7.46 -5.04 -16.84
N ALA A 125 -7.01 -4.05 -16.06
CA ALA A 125 -7.86 -2.99 -15.55
C ALA A 125 -8.42 -2.12 -16.69
N VAL A 126 -7.57 -1.74 -17.64
CA VAL A 126 -7.95 -0.93 -18.82
C VAL A 126 -8.91 -1.70 -19.72
N ASN A 127 -8.59 -2.97 -20.03
CA ASN A 127 -9.44 -3.82 -20.87
C ASN A 127 -10.81 -4.03 -20.24
N MET A 128 -10.86 -4.27 -18.92
CA MET A 128 -12.13 -4.41 -18.22
C MET A 128 -12.95 -3.10 -18.22
N GLY A 129 -12.30 -1.95 -18.02
CA GLY A 129 -12.95 -0.65 -18.14
C GLY A 129 -13.53 -0.40 -19.52
N MET A 130 -12.73 -0.65 -20.56
CA MET A 130 -13.17 -0.53 -21.96
C MET A 130 -14.33 -1.47 -22.26
N HIS A 131 -14.28 -2.71 -21.79
CA HIS A 131 -15.37 -3.68 -21.98
C HIS A 131 -16.69 -3.15 -21.40
N TYR A 132 -16.71 -2.66 -20.16
CA TYR A 132 -17.92 -2.10 -19.55
C TYR A 132 -18.45 -0.87 -20.31
N ILE A 133 -17.55 0.00 -20.76
CA ILE A 133 -17.92 1.20 -21.51
C ILE A 133 -18.55 0.83 -22.85
N LEU A 134 -17.89 -0.02 -23.64
CA LEU A 134 -18.36 -0.41 -24.97
C LEU A 134 -19.67 -1.18 -24.88
N GLN A 135 -19.79 -2.14 -23.95
CA GLN A 135 -21.02 -2.88 -23.71
C GLN A 135 -22.21 -1.97 -23.38
N HIS A 136 -21.97 -0.87 -22.67
CA HIS A 136 -23.03 0.12 -22.39
C HIS A 136 -23.42 0.91 -23.64
N LEU A 137 -22.43 1.35 -24.40
CA LEU A 137 -22.60 2.21 -25.58
C LEU A 137 -23.25 1.49 -26.77
N ASP A 138 -23.14 0.16 -26.84
CA ASP A 138 -23.82 -0.66 -27.86
C ASP A 138 -25.36 -0.56 -27.80
N ARG A 139 -25.91 -0.03 -26.71
CA ARG A 139 -27.36 0.16 -26.54
C ARG A 139 -27.78 1.56 -27.00
N PRO A 140 -28.83 1.70 -27.83
CA PRO A 140 -29.25 3.01 -28.32
C PRO A 140 -29.75 3.93 -27.19
N GLY A 141 -29.31 5.18 -27.22
CA GLY A 141 -29.69 6.22 -26.24
C GLY A 141 -28.94 6.16 -24.91
N ASN A 142 -27.88 5.35 -24.82
CA ASN A 142 -26.99 5.27 -23.68
C ASN A 142 -25.74 6.15 -23.86
N TYR A 143 -25.13 6.55 -22.74
CA TYR A 143 -23.86 7.27 -22.73
C TYR A 143 -23.03 6.82 -21.52
N ALA A 144 -21.72 6.67 -21.71
CA ALA A 144 -20.82 6.35 -20.62
C ALA A 144 -20.20 7.64 -20.05
N ARG A 145 -20.03 7.70 -18.73
CA ARG A 145 -19.19 8.71 -18.06
C ARG A 145 -18.06 8.02 -17.33
N ILE A 146 -16.87 8.62 -17.38
CA ILE A 146 -15.68 8.12 -16.71
C ILE A 146 -15.19 9.23 -15.78
N LEU A 147 -14.93 8.86 -14.53
CA LEU A 147 -14.32 9.74 -13.53
C LEU A 147 -13.03 9.08 -13.05
N PHE A 148 -11.92 9.80 -13.16
CA PHE A 148 -10.64 9.41 -12.57
C PHE A 148 -10.50 10.09 -11.21
N VAL A 149 -10.27 9.29 -10.17
CA VAL A 149 -10.10 9.74 -8.79
C VAL A 149 -8.67 9.40 -8.37
N ASP A 150 -7.90 10.45 -8.09
CA ASP A 150 -6.55 10.35 -7.55
C ASP A 150 -6.59 10.65 -6.04
N LEU A 151 -6.21 9.66 -5.22
CA LEU A 151 -6.21 9.77 -3.77
C LEU A 151 -4.90 10.40 -3.30
N SER A 152 -4.95 11.71 -3.09
CA SER A 152 -3.82 12.50 -2.60
C SER A 152 -3.19 11.90 -1.35
N SER A 153 -1.90 11.58 -1.42
CA SER A 153 -1.11 11.04 -0.29
C SER A 153 -1.76 9.81 0.36
N ALA A 154 -2.38 8.94 -0.43
CA ALA A 154 -3.07 7.71 -0.03
C ALA A 154 -2.40 6.93 1.12
N PHE A 155 -1.08 6.69 1.06
CA PHE A 155 -0.39 5.95 2.12
C PHE A 155 -0.32 6.70 3.44
N ASN A 156 -0.23 8.03 3.41
CA ASN A 156 -0.12 8.86 4.61
C ASN A 156 -1.46 8.98 5.38
N THR A 157 -2.59 8.59 4.76
CA THR A 157 -3.93 8.73 5.35
C THR A 157 -4.42 7.48 6.07
N ILE A 158 -3.66 6.38 6.05
CA ILE A 158 -4.02 5.14 6.75
C ILE A 158 -4.10 5.41 8.26
N ILE A 159 -5.26 5.20 8.85
CA ILE A 159 -5.46 5.25 10.30
C ILE A 159 -5.27 3.81 10.84
N PRO A 160 -4.26 3.52 11.69
CA PRO A 160 -3.95 2.16 12.12
C PRO A 160 -5.13 1.43 12.76
N ASP A 161 -5.87 2.09 13.65
CA ASP A 161 -7.00 1.48 14.35
C ASP A 161 -8.15 1.12 13.40
N LEU A 162 -8.43 1.99 12.42
CA LEU A 162 -9.45 1.71 11.40
C LEU A 162 -9.00 0.59 10.46
N LEU A 163 -7.72 0.57 10.07
CA LEU A 163 -7.16 -0.54 9.29
C LEU A 163 -7.29 -1.86 10.06
N GLN A 164 -7.00 -1.86 11.37
CA GLN A 164 -7.13 -3.05 12.19
C GLN A 164 -8.56 -3.61 12.15
N THR A 165 -9.56 -2.75 12.34
CA THR A 165 -10.98 -3.12 12.27
C THR A 165 -11.33 -3.73 10.91
N LYS A 166 -10.95 -3.06 9.80
CA LYS A 166 -11.20 -3.56 8.44
C LYS A 166 -10.52 -4.90 8.17
N LEU A 167 -9.29 -5.10 8.65
CA LEU A 167 -8.59 -6.39 8.50
C LEU A 167 -9.31 -7.52 9.26
N MET A 168 -9.83 -7.22 10.46
CA MET A 168 -10.61 -8.20 11.22
C MET A 168 -11.94 -8.53 10.55
N GLU A 169 -12.62 -7.56 9.93
CA GLU A 169 -13.86 -7.76 9.18
C GLU A 169 -13.69 -8.74 8.01
N ILE A 170 -12.55 -8.68 7.31
CA ILE A 170 -12.20 -9.65 6.25
C ILE A 170 -11.53 -10.92 6.80
N SER A 171 -11.63 -11.21 8.10
CA SER A 171 -11.11 -12.44 8.71
C SER A 171 -9.58 -12.62 8.66
N VAL A 172 -8.80 -11.53 8.62
CA VAL A 172 -7.34 -11.62 8.85
C VAL A 172 -7.09 -11.98 10.33
N PRO A 173 -6.15 -12.89 10.64
CA PRO A 173 -5.88 -13.30 12.01
C PRO A 173 -5.54 -12.12 12.93
N THR A 174 -6.17 -12.07 14.10
CA THR A 174 -6.05 -10.96 15.07
C THR A 174 -4.60 -10.63 15.43
N THR A 175 -3.74 -11.65 15.57
CA THR A 175 -2.31 -11.46 15.87
C THR A 175 -1.58 -10.69 14.78
N ILE A 176 -1.92 -10.93 13.51
CA ILE A 176 -1.36 -10.21 12.36
C ILE A 176 -1.90 -8.78 12.32
N CYS A 177 -3.20 -8.60 12.58
CA CYS A 177 -3.80 -7.27 12.67
C CYS A 177 -3.11 -6.42 13.75
N GLN A 178 -2.91 -6.98 14.95
CA GLN A 178 -2.19 -6.32 16.05
C GLN A 178 -0.73 -6.01 15.69
N TRP A 179 -0.04 -6.95 15.04
CA TRP A 179 1.33 -6.73 14.58
C TRP A 179 1.41 -5.59 13.55
N ILE A 180 0.46 -5.52 12.60
CA ILE A 180 0.36 -4.42 11.63
C ILE A 180 0.07 -3.10 12.34
N THR A 181 -0.84 -3.07 13.31
CA THR A 181 -1.11 -1.87 14.12
C THR A 181 0.17 -1.41 14.84
N ASN A 182 0.92 -2.33 15.46
CA ASN A 182 2.18 -2.00 16.14
C ASN A 182 3.25 -1.52 15.15
N PHE A 183 3.30 -2.11 13.95
CA PHE A 183 4.18 -1.68 12.86
C PHE A 183 3.88 -0.24 12.43
N LEU A 184 2.59 0.14 12.41
CA LEU A 184 2.17 1.46 11.95
C LEU A 184 2.19 2.55 13.04
N THR A 185 2.37 2.18 14.31
CA THR A 185 2.32 3.09 15.46
C THR A 185 3.69 3.30 16.11
N ASP A 186 3.85 4.45 16.78
CA ASP A 186 5.08 4.84 17.48
C ASP A 186 6.34 4.72 16.57
N ARG A 187 6.21 5.22 15.33
CA ARG A 187 7.31 5.23 14.37
C ARG A 187 8.10 6.52 14.51
N GLN A 188 9.41 6.42 14.57
CA GLN A 188 10.29 7.59 14.63
C GLN A 188 10.81 7.94 13.24
N GLN A 189 10.58 9.19 12.82
CA GLN A 189 11.09 9.74 11.57
C GLN A 189 11.99 10.94 11.82
N GLN A 190 12.97 11.12 10.95
CA GLN A 190 13.80 12.32 10.87
C GLN A 190 14.02 12.68 9.41
N VAL A 191 14.20 13.94 9.09
CA VAL A 191 14.47 14.42 7.73
C VAL A 191 15.98 14.64 7.57
N ARG A 192 16.55 14.17 6.46
CA ARG A 192 17.95 14.42 6.12
C ARG A 192 18.06 15.17 4.80
N LEU A 193 18.80 16.28 4.82
CA LEU A 193 19.13 17.09 3.64
C LEU A 193 20.65 17.21 3.53
N GLY A 194 21.24 16.46 2.61
CA GLY A 194 22.69 16.33 2.52
C GLY A 194 23.27 15.76 3.82
N LYS A 195 24.13 16.54 4.49
CA LYS A 195 24.75 16.17 5.77
C LYS A 195 23.93 16.58 7.00
N LEU A 196 22.89 17.39 6.82
CA LEU A 196 22.06 17.89 7.93
C LEU A 196 20.94 16.90 8.22
N THR A 197 20.73 16.59 9.50
CA THR A 197 19.64 15.73 9.97
C THR A 197 18.82 16.49 11.00
N SER A 198 17.49 16.45 10.86
CA SER A 198 16.57 17.08 11.81
C SER A 198 16.49 16.31 13.13
N GLY A 199 15.80 16.89 14.12
CA GLY A 199 15.30 16.11 15.24
C GLY A 199 14.36 14.98 14.80
N SER A 200 14.21 13.97 15.68
CA SER A 200 13.28 12.87 15.47
C SER A 200 11.86 13.27 15.89
N LEU A 201 10.87 12.91 15.09
CA LEU A 201 9.44 13.07 15.37
C LEU A 201 8.76 11.70 15.36
N THR A 202 7.83 11.49 16.29
CA THR A 202 7.02 10.26 16.33
C THR A 202 5.75 10.44 15.50
N ILE A 203 5.46 9.47 14.62
CA ILE A 203 4.25 9.42 13.79
C ILE A 203 3.34 8.30 14.27
N GLY A 204 2.04 8.59 14.35
CA GLY A 204 0.99 7.60 14.66
C GLY A 204 0.05 7.28 13.50
N THR A 205 0.21 7.91 12.33
CA THR A 205 -0.67 7.74 11.17
C THR A 205 0.10 7.50 9.88
N GLY A 206 -0.59 6.92 8.90
CA GLY A 206 -0.08 6.59 7.58
C GLY A 206 0.80 5.35 7.56
N ALA A 207 1.31 5.03 6.38
CA ALA A 207 2.39 4.08 6.15
C ALA A 207 3.51 4.81 5.37
N PRO A 208 4.80 4.64 5.73
CA PRO A 208 5.87 5.41 5.12
C PRO A 208 5.95 5.18 3.61
N GLN A 209 6.20 6.25 2.87
CA GLN A 209 6.42 6.16 1.43
C GLN A 209 7.75 5.44 1.15
N GLY A 210 7.70 4.26 0.53
CA GLY A 210 8.87 3.39 0.32
C GLY A 210 8.91 2.15 1.24
N CYS A 211 7.95 2.00 2.14
CA CYS A 211 7.72 0.73 2.83
C CYS A 211 7.12 -0.32 1.87
N VAL A 212 7.53 -1.56 2.07
CA VAL A 212 7.17 -2.70 1.22
C VAL A 212 5.72 -3.12 1.46
N LEU A 213 5.23 -3.01 2.71
CA LEU A 213 3.85 -3.35 3.05
C LEU A 213 2.83 -2.26 2.68
N SER A 214 3.23 -0.99 2.62
CA SER A 214 2.32 0.15 2.46
C SER A 214 1.29 -0.02 1.36
N PRO A 215 1.65 -0.51 0.15
CA PRO A 215 0.69 -0.57 -0.93
C PRO A 215 -0.40 -1.64 -0.75
N LEU A 216 -0.05 -2.83 -0.27
CA LEU A 216 -1.04 -3.87 0.03
C LEU A 216 -1.95 -3.42 1.17
N LEU A 217 -1.39 -2.80 2.22
CA LEU A 217 -2.18 -2.29 3.34
C LEU A 217 -3.19 -1.22 2.88
N PHE A 218 -2.82 -0.38 1.92
CA PHE A 218 -3.74 0.58 1.32
C PHE A 218 -4.85 -0.10 0.52
N SER A 219 -4.53 -1.10 -0.31
CA SER A 219 -5.55 -1.87 -1.03
C SER A 219 -6.52 -2.59 -0.10
N LEU A 220 -6.04 -3.08 1.06
CA LEU A 220 -6.89 -3.69 2.09
C LEU A 220 -7.74 -2.63 2.83
N TYR A 221 -7.18 -1.45 3.05
CA TYR A 221 -7.88 -0.33 3.69
C TYR A 221 -9.06 0.19 2.86
N THR A 222 -8.95 0.15 1.53
CA THR A 222 -10.00 0.57 0.59
C THR A 222 -10.75 -0.61 -0.04
N ASN A 223 -10.64 -1.81 0.56
CA ASN A 223 -11.23 -3.02 0.00
C ASN A 223 -12.76 -2.95 -0.04
N ASP A 224 -13.37 -2.36 0.98
CA ASP A 224 -14.82 -2.13 1.11
C ASP A 224 -15.33 -0.94 0.29
N CYS A 225 -14.44 -0.15 -0.32
CA CYS A 225 -14.82 0.85 -1.30
C CYS A 225 -15.27 0.15 -2.58
N THR A 226 -16.57 -0.16 -2.64
CA THR A 226 -17.24 -0.81 -3.78
C THR A 226 -18.40 0.05 -4.27
N ALA A 227 -18.82 -0.17 -5.51
CA ALA A 227 -19.95 0.55 -6.07
C ALA A 227 -21.28 0.09 -5.45
N THR A 228 -22.08 1.02 -4.94
CA THR A 228 -23.42 0.72 -4.39
C THR A 228 -24.43 0.35 -5.47
N TYR A 229 -24.29 0.92 -6.67
CA TYR A 229 -25.24 0.75 -7.76
C TYR A 229 -24.64 -0.13 -8.86
N PRO A 230 -25.40 -1.09 -9.43
CA PRO A 230 -24.91 -1.95 -10.51
C PRO A 230 -24.47 -1.19 -11.78
N SER A 231 -25.04 0.00 -11.99
CA SER A 231 -24.73 0.96 -13.06
C SER A 231 -23.41 1.71 -12.85
N VAL A 232 -22.78 1.56 -11.69
CA VAL A 232 -21.47 2.15 -11.40
C VAL A 232 -20.48 1.00 -11.31
N LYS A 233 -19.41 1.06 -12.10
CA LYS A 233 -18.26 0.16 -11.93
C LYS A 233 -17.10 0.96 -11.37
N LEU A 234 -16.42 0.38 -10.40
CA LEU A 234 -15.28 0.98 -9.73
C LEU A 234 -14.08 0.06 -9.97
N LEU A 235 -13.10 0.55 -10.72
CA LEU A 235 -11.87 -0.18 -11.03
C LEU A 235 -10.73 0.47 -10.26
N LYS A 236 -10.00 -0.32 -9.49
CA LYS A 236 -8.93 0.16 -8.62
C LYS A 236 -7.59 -0.39 -9.08
N PHE A 237 -6.59 0.47 -9.13
CA PHE A 237 -5.20 0.08 -9.27
C PHE A 237 -4.36 0.86 -8.25
N ALA A 238 -4.09 0.23 -7.11
CA ALA A 238 -3.40 0.84 -5.98
C ALA A 238 -4.17 2.07 -5.46
N ASP A 239 -3.61 3.27 -5.60
CA ASP A 239 -4.22 4.57 -5.26
C ASP A 239 -5.09 5.15 -6.38
N ASP A 240 -4.93 4.70 -7.62
CA ASP A 240 -5.75 5.14 -8.74
C ASP A 240 -7.12 4.44 -8.72
N THR A 241 -8.20 5.22 -8.79
CA THR A 241 -9.56 4.70 -8.89
C THR A 241 -10.28 5.27 -10.10
N THR A 242 -10.76 4.40 -10.98
CA THR A 242 -11.58 4.76 -12.14
C THR A 242 -13.02 4.37 -11.89
N VAL A 243 -13.93 5.33 -12.03
CA VAL A 243 -15.37 5.11 -11.88
C VAL A 243 -16.04 5.26 -13.24
N THR A 244 -16.72 4.20 -13.70
CA THR A 244 -17.54 4.25 -14.92
C THR A 244 -19.01 4.24 -14.55
N ILE A 245 -19.78 5.18 -15.09
CA ILE A 245 -21.22 5.30 -14.85
C ILE A 245 -21.97 5.01 -16.15
N ASP A 246 -22.83 4.00 -16.07
CA ASP A 246 -23.76 3.51 -17.08
C ASP A 246 -25.16 4.06 -16.76
N ARG A 247 -25.63 5.09 -17.48
CA ARG A 247 -27.00 5.60 -17.28
C ARG A 247 -27.66 6.00 -18.59
N ARG A 248 -28.96 5.72 -18.67
CA ARG A 248 -29.85 6.16 -19.76
C ARG A 248 -30.22 7.63 -19.57
N LEU A 249 -30.26 8.39 -20.68
CA LEU A 249 -30.63 9.82 -20.71
C LEU A 249 -31.97 10.12 -20.01
N ASN A 250 -32.94 9.21 -20.14
CA ASN A 250 -34.32 9.47 -19.73
C ASN A 250 -34.57 9.42 -18.22
N SER A 251 -33.64 8.90 -17.39
CA SER A 251 -33.84 8.83 -15.94
C SER A 251 -33.67 10.18 -15.23
N TRP A 252 -33.00 11.15 -15.86
CA TRP A 252 -32.90 12.52 -15.35
C TRP A 252 -34.18 13.33 -15.62
N LEU A 253 -34.80 13.12 -16.79
CA LEU A 253 -36.03 13.82 -17.18
C LEU A 253 -37.27 13.29 -16.45
N SER A 254 -37.32 12.00 -16.10
CA SER A 254 -38.46 11.43 -15.39
C SER A 254 -38.48 11.74 -13.87
N GLY A 255 -37.33 12.09 -13.27
CA GLY A 255 -37.27 12.58 -11.89
C GLY A 255 -37.43 14.11 -11.75
N ALA A 256 -37.29 14.86 -12.85
CA ALA A 256 -37.44 16.32 -12.86
C ALA A 256 -38.86 16.79 -13.25
N VAL A 257 -39.75 15.88 -13.68
CA VAL A 257 -41.10 16.20 -14.18
C VAL A 257 -42.23 15.68 -13.26
N SER A 258 -41.93 15.12 -12.09
CA SER A 258 -42.95 14.63 -11.14
C SER A 258 -43.19 15.54 -9.92
N THR A 259 -43.09 16.87 -10.08
CA THR A 259 -43.55 17.82 -9.05
C THR A 259 -44.27 19.02 -9.68
N THR A 260 -45.46 18.78 -10.23
CA THR A 260 -46.55 19.77 -10.30
C THR A 260 -47.85 19.06 -10.71
N SER A 261 -48.54 18.42 -9.75
CA SER A 261 -50.00 18.25 -9.79
C SER A 261 -50.51 17.59 -8.51
N SER A 262 -50.84 18.40 -7.50
CA SER A 262 -52.06 18.37 -6.67
C SER A 262 -51.95 19.45 -5.62
#